data_AF-A0A5C1W559-F1
#
_entry.id   AF-A0A5C1W559-F1
#
_cell.length_a   1.000
_cell.length_b   1.000
_cell.length_c   1.000
_cell.angle_alpha   90.00
_cell.angle_beta   90.00
_cell.angle_gamma   90.00
#
_symmetry.space_group_name_H-M   'P 1'
#
loop_
_entity.id
_entity.type
_entity.pdbx_description
1 polymer ?
#
loop_
_entity_poly.entity_id
_entity_poly.type
_entity_poly.pdbx_seq_one_letter_code
_entity_poly.pdbx_strand_id
1 'polypeptide(L)'
;MGTDDARHALQPEPILALTPRRRYILRLLDQGLSNKQIALSLGISPFTVRNHIVIIMGALGVTTRARALENVEATGWLNDPAKRDQ
;
A
#
# COMPACT_ATOMS: atom_id res chain seq x y z
N MET A 1 -1.53 -2.89 -28.11
CA MET A 1 -1.48 -3.53 -26.78
C MET A 1 -2.51 -2.82 -25.93
N GLY A 2 -3.56 -3.53 -25.53
CA GLY A 2 -4.86 -2.94 -25.17
C GLY A 2 -4.82 -2.07 -23.91
N THR A 3 -5.41 -0.89 -24.02
CA THR A 3 -5.93 -0.13 -22.89
C THR A 3 -7.17 -0.85 -22.36
N ASP A 4 -6.96 -1.89 -21.55
CA ASP A 4 -7.98 -2.53 -20.69
C ASP A 4 -8.08 -1.81 -19.32
N ASP A 5 -7.63 -0.55 -19.25
CA ASP A 5 -7.51 0.21 -18.00
C ASP A 5 -8.85 0.71 -17.44
N ALA A 6 -9.92 0.71 -18.23
CA ALA A 6 -11.20 1.31 -17.83
C ALA A 6 -12.12 0.37 -17.04
N ARG A 7 -11.89 -0.96 -17.10
CA ARG A 7 -12.72 -1.96 -16.39
C ARG A 7 -12.15 -2.41 -15.04
N HIS A 8 -10.85 -2.20 -14.80
CA HIS A 8 -10.21 -2.51 -13.50
C HIS A 8 -10.51 -1.48 -12.40
N ALA A 9 -10.90 -0.26 -12.75
CA ALA A 9 -11.11 0.85 -11.80
C ALA A 9 -12.24 0.64 -10.75
N LEU A 10 -12.95 -0.49 -10.78
CA LEU A 10 -14.04 -0.83 -9.85
C LEU A 10 -13.71 -2.00 -8.91
N GLN A 11 -12.55 -2.65 -9.06
CA GLN A 11 -12.16 -3.77 -8.20
C GLN A 11 -10.94 -3.39 -7.36
N PRO A 12 -10.96 -3.64 -6.04
CA PRO A 12 -9.78 -3.45 -5.22
C PRO A 12 -8.64 -4.34 -5.74
N GLU A 13 -7.51 -3.71 -6.05
CA GLU A 13 -6.32 -4.40 -6.56
C GLU A 13 -5.74 -5.30 -5.46
N PRO A 14 -5.32 -6.53 -5.77
CA PRO A 14 -4.60 -7.36 -4.81
C PRO A 14 -3.30 -6.65 -4.42
N ILE A 15 -2.87 -6.82 -3.17
CA ILE A 15 -1.68 -6.14 -2.61
C ILE A 15 -0.42 -6.38 -3.46
N LEU A 16 -0.33 -7.54 -4.12
CA LEU A 16 0.76 -7.90 -5.03
C LEU A 16 0.81 -7.04 -6.30
N ALA A 17 -0.32 -6.43 -6.71
CA ALA A 17 -0.38 -5.50 -7.84
C ALA A 17 0.14 -4.09 -7.48
N LEU A 18 0.25 -3.75 -6.20
CA LEU A 18 0.92 -2.52 -5.78
C LEU A 18 2.40 -2.56 -6.16
N THR A 19 2.97 -1.43 -6.57
CA THR A 19 4.42 -1.37 -6.86
C THR A 19 5.26 -1.72 -5.61
N PRO A 20 6.50 -2.22 -5.77
CA PRO A 20 7.35 -2.59 -4.64
C PRO A 20 7.51 -1.46 -3.61
N ARG A 21 7.61 -0.21 -4.07
CA ARG A 21 7.69 0.97 -3.20
C ARG A 21 6.43 1.17 -2.36
N ARG A 22 5.25 0.95 -2.95
CA ARG A 22 3.95 1.07 -2.26
C ARG A 22 3.77 -0.06 -1.25
N ARG A 23 4.15 -1.29 -1.61
CA ARG A 23 4.19 -2.43 -0.68
C ARG A 23 5.12 -2.16 0.51
N TYR A 24 6.30 -1.60 0.26
CA TYR A 24 7.23 -1.26 1.33
C TYR A 24 6.65 -0.19 2.28
N ILE A 25 6.04 0.86 1.73
CA ILE A 25 5.33 1.86 2.55
C ILE A 25 4.25 1.19 3.40
N LEU A 26 3.44 0.30 2.80
CA LEU A 26 2.38 -0.43 3.51
C LEU A 26 2.91 -1.27 4.68
N ARG A 27 4.08 -1.91 4.54
CA ARG A 27 4.77 -2.62 5.64
C ARG A 27 5.19 -1.69 6.75
N LEU A 28 5.74 -0.52 6.42
CA LEU A 28 6.13 0.46 7.44
C LEU A 28 4.90 1.03 8.17
N LEU A 29 3.75 1.16 7.48
CA LEU A 29 2.50 1.59 8.12
C LEU A 29 2.00 0.57 9.14
N ASP A 30 2.12 -0.72 8.83
CA ASP A 30 1.75 -1.84 9.70
C ASP A 30 2.62 -1.94 10.95
N GLN A 31 3.91 -1.66 10.82
CA GLN A 31 4.84 -1.51 11.95
C GLN A 31 4.53 -0.32 12.87
N GLY A 32 3.46 0.44 12.61
CA GLY A 32 3.04 1.58 13.40
C GLY A 32 3.82 2.87 13.11
N LEU A 33 4.64 2.91 12.06
CA LEU A 33 5.41 4.13 11.77
C LEU A 33 4.48 5.26 11.30
N SER A 34 4.78 6.45 11.81
CA SER A 34 4.19 7.70 11.35
C SER A 34 4.72 8.10 9.97
N ASN A 35 4.00 8.94 9.25
CA ASN A 35 4.44 9.44 7.93
C ASN A 35 5.82 10.13 7.98
N LYS A 36 6.18 10.72 9.13
CA LYS A 36 7.51 11.33 9.36
C LYS A 36 8.61 10.28 9.47
N GLN A 37 8.37 9.20 10.22
CA GLN A 37 9.34 8.09 10.35
C GLN A 37 9.51 7.35 9.02
N ILE A 38 8.40 7.12 8.30
CA ILE A 38 8.43 6.54 6.95
C ILE A 38 9.22 7.45 6.01
N ALA A 39 8.95 8.75 6.02
CA ALA A 39 9.69 9.74 5.22
C ALA A 39 11.20 9.67 5.46
N LEU A 40 11.61 9.61 6.73
CA LEU A 40 13.01 9.48 7.14
C LEU A 40 13.63 8.16 6.63
N SER A 41 12.93 7.03 6.83
CA SER A 41 13.38 5.71 6.36
C SER A 41 13.53 5.64 4.83
N LEU A 42 12.79 6.46 4.10
CA LEU A 42 12.68 6.41 2.65
C LEU A 42 13.46 7.51 1.93
N GLY A 43 14.02 8.49 2.67
CA GLY A 43 14.70 9.66 2.10
C GLY A 43 13.79 10.58 1.29
N ILE A 44 12.49 10.65 1.63
CA ILE A 44 11.49 11.46 0.91
C ILE A 44 10.73 12.38 1.87
N SER A 45 9.93 13.31 1.34
CA SER A 45 9.14 14.20 2.21
C SER A 45 7.94 13.48 2.87
N PRO A 46 7.50 13.90 4.07
CA PRO A 46 6.25 13.40 4.68
C PRO A 46 5.01 13.64 3.82
N PHE A 47 5.02 14.68 2.98
CA PHE A 47 3.98 14.94 2.00
C PHE A 47 3.96 13.88 0.90
N THR A 48 5.13 13.50 0.36
CA THR A 48 5.27 12.43 -0.62
C THR A 48 4.77 11.10 -0.05
N VAL A 49 5.09 10.80 1.22
CA VAL A 49 4.54 9.61 1.90
C VAL A 49 3.01 9.65 1.97
N ARG A 50 2.43 10.80 2.34
CA ARG A 50 0.97 10.96 2.37
C ARG A 50 0.36 10.67 0.99
N ASN A 51 0.96 11.18 -0.08
CA ASN A 51 0.47 10.93 -1.44
C ASN A 51 0.55 9.44 -1.81
N HIS A 52 1.64 8.75 -1.44
CA HIS A 52 1.72 7.31 -1.62
C HIS A 52 0.61 6.56 -0.87
N ILE A 53 0.29 6.96 0.37
CA ILE A 53 -0.80 6.36 1.16
C ILE A 53 -2.15 6.56 0.48
N VAL A 54 -2.43 7.77 -0.04
CA VAL A 54 -3.66 8.06 -0.79
C VAL A 54 -3.79 7.14 -2.00
N ILE A 55 -2.70 6.96 -2.76
CA ILE A 55 -2.71 6.08 -3.94
C ILE A 55 -2.87 4.61 -3.55
N ILE A 56 -2.23 4.16 -2.47
CA ILE A 56 -2.40 2.80 -1.94
C ILE A 56 -3.86 2.56 -1.55
N MET A 57 -4.46 3.49 -0.79
CA MET A 57 -5.86 3.40 -0.38
C MET A 57 -6.80 3.34 -1.58
N GLY A 58 -6.58 4.19 -2.59
CA GLY A 58 -7.34 4.16 -3.84
C GLY A 58 -7.23 2.83 -4.59
N ALA A 59 -6.00 2.28 -4.69
CA ALA A 59 -5.78 0.98 -5.31
C ALA A 59 -6.44 -0.17 -4.53
N LEU A 60 -6.45 -0.11 -3.20
CA LEU A 60 -7.10 -1.11 -2.35
C LEU A 60 -8.61 -0.90 -2.19
N GLY A 61 -9.20 0.12 -2.83
CA GLY A 61 -10.62 0.42 -2.70
C GLY A 61 -11.06 0.84 -1.29
N VAL A 62 -10.14 1.34 -0.46
CA VAL A 62 -10.41 1.77 0.92
C VAL A 62 -10.22 3.27 1.08
N THR A 63 -10.86 3.85 2.09
CA THR A 63 -10.80 5.30 2.35
C THR A 63 -10.04 5.67 3.62
N THR A 64 -9.69 4.68 4.46
CA THR A 64 -9.00 4.92 5.72
C THR A 64 -7.75 4.07 5.84
N ARG A 65 -6.75 4.60 6.56
CA ARG A 65 -5.53 3.87 6.90
C ARG A 65 -5.84 2.57 7.64
N ALA A 66 -6.75 2.60 8.60
CA ALA A 66 -7.15 1.41 9.35
C ALA A 66 -7.71 0.33 8.42
N ARG A 67 -8.61 0.70 7.50
CA ARG A 67 -9.15 -0.24 6.50
C ARG A 67 -8.10 -0.77 5.54
N ALA A 68 -7.10 0.04 5.19
CA ALA A 68 -5.96 -0.42 4.41
C ALA A 68 -5.20 -1.52 5.16
N LEU A 69 -4.90 -1.32 6.43
CA LEU A 69 -4.21 -2.30 7.28
C LEU A 69 -5.03 -3.57 7.48
N GLU A 70 -6.33 -3.44 7.80
CA GLU A 70 -7.26 -4.58 7.91
C GLU A 70 -7.27 -5.45 6.63
N ASN A 71 -7.25 -4.83 5.45
CA ASN A 71 -7.17 -5.58 4.17
C ASN A 71 -5.87 -6.36 4.05
N VAL A 72 -4.76 -5.82 4.56
CA VAL A 72 -3.48 -6.52 4.53
C VAL A 72 -3.43 -7.70 5.50
N GLU A 73 -4.00 -7.52 6.68
CA GLU A 73 -4.12 -8.61 7.66
C GLU A 73 -5.04 -9.71 7.14
N ALA A 74 -6.20 -9.35 6.57
CA ALA A 74 -7.18 -10.29 6.03
C ALA A 74 -6.65 -11.14 4.87
N THR A 75 -5.74 -10.59 4.06
CA THR A 75 -5.09 -11.34 2.96
C THR A 75 -3.92 -12.20 3.44
N GLY A 76 -3.50 -12.06 4.70
CA GLY A 76 -2.33 -12.75 5.25
C GLY A 76 -1.01 -12.36 4.59
N TRP A 77 -0.98 -11.33 3.73
CA TRP A 77 0.23 -10.92 3.00
C TRP A 77 1.30 -10.42 3.96
N LEU A 78 0.89 -9.69 5.00
CA LEU A 78 1.78 -9.30 6.09
C LEU A 78 2.06 -10.41 7.07
N ASN A 79 1.39 -11.55 7.08
CA ASN A 79 1.69 -12.66 8.00
C ASN A 79 2.57 -13.74 7.37
N ASP A 80 2.78 -13.66 6.06
CA ASP A 80 3.55 -14.62 5.27
C ASP A 80 4.93 -14.02 4.90
N PRO A 81 6.03 -14.43 5.55
CA PRO A 81 7.36 -13.89 5.27
C PRO A 81 7.78 -14.12 3.81
N ALA A 82 7.30 -15.16 3.14
CA ALA A 82 7.62 -15.39 1.72
C ALA A 82 6.97 -14.37 0.79
N LYS A 83 5.86 -13.74 1.20
CA LYS A 83 5.17 -12.67 0.47
C LYS A 83 5.66 -11.26 0.87
N ARG A 84 6.34 -11.15 2.02
CA ARG A 84 6.94 -9.90 2.51
C ARG A 84 8.25 -9.52 1.80
N ASP A 85 8.90 -10.41 1.05
CA ASP A 85 10.20 -10.09 0.40
C ASP A 85 10.14 -10.15 -1.14
N GLN A 86 8.96 -10.37 -1.72
CA GLN A 86 8.66 -10.24 -3.16
C GLN A 86 8.14 -8.83 -3.51
#